data_AF-A0A7V1ZL08-F1
#
_entry.id   AF-A0A7V1ZL08-F1
#
_cell.length_a   1.000
_cell.length_b   1.000
_cell.length_c   1.000
_cell.angle_alpha   90.00
_cell.angle_beta   90.00
_cell.angle_gamma   90.00
#
_symmetry.space_group_name_H-M   'P 1'
#
loop_
_entity.id
_entity.type
_entity.pdbx_description
1 polymer ?
#
loop_
_entity_poly.entity_id
_entity_poly.type
_entity_poly.pdbx_seq_one_letter_code
_entity_poly.pdbx_strand_id
1 'polypeptide(L)'
;MKQPIALTLLLLLPVYIGCNYNQQIRELYTDQARLRAEINRTDSKIQKLEQKTQEDITQINQNLEQINRNLKEIREKLYELEKSITSQQGYSSSPDELYSQAKTYYANGEFRKAILAFQRFIDMYPDDRRVPESYLKQGLSLIKLRRNKDAVFFFRTLMEKFPESEEAKIAREKLKEIEKES
;
A
#
# COMPACT_ATOMS: atom_id res chain seq x y z
N MET A 1 49.93 -67.67 32.86
CA MET A 1 49.96 -67.33 31.42
C MET A 1 48.72 -66.52 31.03
N LYS A 2 48.69 -65.19 31.21
CA LYS A 2 47.56 -64.34 30.74
C LYS A 2 47.97 -62.92 30.26
N GLN A 3 49.26 -62.61 30.12
CA GLN A 3 49.72 -61.24 29.83
C GLN A 3 49.90 -60.80 28.35
N PRO A 4 49.93 -61.65 27.30
CA PRO A 4 50.28 -61.16 25.96
C PRO A 4 49.17 -60.36 25.25
N ILE A 5 47.90 -60.53 25.65
CA ILE A 5 46.74 -59.88 25.00
C ILE A 5 46.60 -58.41 25.43
N ALA A 6 47.04 -58.06 26.65
CA ALA A 6 46.91 -56.70 27.16
C ALA A 6 47.88 -55.71 26.50
N LEU A 7 49.09 -56.16 26.16
CA LEU A 7 50.12 -55.32 25.54
C LEU A 7 49.82 -55.01 24.07
N THR A 8 49.22 -55.95 23.34
CA THR A 8 48.78 -55.73 21.95
C THR A 8 47.59 -54.77 21.86
N LEU A 9 46.65 -54.85 22.80
CA LEU A 9 45.54 -53.88 22.93
C LEU A 9 46.04 -52.46 23.22
N LEU A 10 47.07 -52.32 24.08
CA LEU A 10 47.65 -51.02 24.44
C LEU A 10 48.35 -50.35 23.25
N LEU A 11 48.99 -51.12 22.37
CA LEU A 11 49.69 -50.60 21.18
C LEU A 11 48.75 -50.30 20.01
N LEU A 12 47.58 -50.95 19.94
CA LEU A 12 46.58 -50.72 18.89
C LEU A 12 45.61 -49.56 19.19
N LEU A 13 45.40 -49.24 20.47
CA LEU A 13 44.55 -48.11 20.91
C LEU A 13 44.94 -46.76 20.26
N PRO A 14 46.22 -46.32 20.26
CA PRO A 14 46.63 -45.07 19.64
C PRO A 14 46.38 -45.06 18.12
N VAL A 15 46.58 -46.20 17.46
CA VAL A 15 46.33 -46.35 16.01
C VAL A 15 44.84 -46.27 15.70
N TYR A 16 44.00 -46.95 16.49
CA TYR A 16 42.55 -46.92 16.36
C TYR A 16 41.98 -45.51 16.61
N ILE A 17 42.43 -44.85 17.67
CA ILE A 17 42.05 -43.47 18.02
C ILE A 17 42.50 -42.52 16.90
N GLY A 18 43.75 -42.63 16.44
CA GLY A 18 44.27 -41.81 15.34
C GLY A 18 43.52 -42.02 14.02
N CYS A 19 43.08 -43.24 13.72
CA CYS A 19 42.28 -43.53 12.53
C CYS A 19 40.88 -42.91 12.61
N ASN A 20 40.23 -43.00 13.77
CA ASN A 20 38.91 -42.39 14.01
C ASN A 20 38.98 -40.85 13.92
N TYR A 21 39.98 -40.21 14.54
CA TYR A 21 40.21 -38.77 14.41
C TYR A 21 40.48 -38.36 12.96
N ASN A 22 41.34 -39.10 12.25
CA ASN A 22 41.61 -38.81 10.84
C ASN A 22 40.37 -38.97 9.95
N GLN A 23 39.48 -39.93 10.26
CA GLN A 23 38.20 -40.08 9.57
C GLN A 23 37.28 -38.87 9.84
N GLN A 24 37.10 -38.48 11.11
CA GLN A 24 36.28 -37.31 11.48
C GLN A 24 36.81 -36.01 10.86
N ILE A 25 38.12 -35.83 10.80
CA ILE A 25 38.77 -34.67 10.16
C ILE A 25 38.45 -34.64 8.66
N ARG A 26 38.50 -35.79 7.97
CA ARG A 26 38.12 -35.89 6.54
C ARG A 26 36.65 -35.54 6.34
N GLU A 27 35.77 -36.06 7.18
CA GLU A 27 34.34 -35.75 7.15
C GLU A 27 34.11 -34.23 7.32
N LEU A 28 34.77 -33.60 8.28
CA LEU A 28 34.70 -32.16 8.51
C LEU A 28 35.16 -31.34 7.28
N TYR A 29 36.26 -31.73 6.63
CA TYR A 29 36.71 -31.08 5.40
C TYR A 29 35.71 -31.24 4.25
N THR A 30 35.09 -32.41 4.12
CA THR A 30 34.05 -32.62 3.09
C THR A 30 32.80 -31.80 3.34
N ASP A 31 32.37 -31.69 4.60
CA ASP A 31 31.23 -30.86 4.97
C ASP A 31 31.53 -29.37 4.77
N GLN A 32 32.75 -28.91 5.09
CA GLN A 32 33.16 -27.55 4.79
C GLN A 32 33.09 -27.24 3.28
N ALA A 33 33.52 -28.17 2.43
CA ALA A 33 33.42 -28.00 0.98
C ALA A 33 31.97 -27.96 0.49
N ARG A 34 31.09 -28.82 1.05
CA ARG A 34 29.65 -28.83 0.74
C ARG A 34 28.97 -27.52 1.14
N LEU A 35 29.21 -27.06 2.37
CA LEU A 35 28.67 -25.80 2.87
C LEU A 35 29.12 -24.62 2.01
N ARG A 36 30.39 -24.58 1.59
CA ARG A 36 30.89 -23.54 0.66
C ARG A 36 30.15 -23.58 -0.68
N ALA A 37 29.92 -24.77 -1.24
CA ALA A 37 29.17 -24.91 -2.49
C ALA A 37 27.70 -24.45 -2.34
N GLU A 38 27.08 -24.74 -1.19
CA GLU A 38 25.72 -24.30 -0.90
C GLU A 38 25.63 -22.79 -0.70
N ILE A 39 26.58 -22.18 0.02
CA ILE A 39 26.70 -20.72 0.16
C ILE A 39 26.78 -20.07 -1.22
N ASN A 40 27.73 -20.51 -2.06
CA ASN A 40 27.89 -19.96 -3.42
C ASN A 40 26.62 -20.13 -4.27
N ARG A 41 25.90 -21.25 -4.13
CA ARG A 41 24.65 -21.50 -4.83
C ARG A 41 23.54 -20.56 -4.35
N THR A 42 23.51 -20.27 -3.05
CA THR A 42 22.52 -19.40 -2.44
C THR A 42 22.78 -17.95 -2.83
N ASP A 43 24.05 -17.53 -2.82
CA ASP A 43 24.48 -16.20 -3.30
C ASP A 43 24.08 -15.98 -4.76
N SER A 44 24.28 -16.98 -5.62
CA SER A 44 23.83 -16.88 -7.02
C SER A 44 22.31 -16.73 -7.16
N LYS A 45 21.52 -17.40 -6.30
CA LYS A 45 20.07 -17.22 -6.28
C LYS A 45 19.67 -15.83 -5.79
N ILE A 46 20.34 -15.33 -4.76
CA ILE A 46 20.12 -13.99 -4.20
C ILE A 46 20.40 -12.94 -5.28
N GLN A 47 21.55 -13.00 -5.95
CA GLN A 47 21.88 -12.07 -7.04
C GLN A 47 20.84 -12.07 -8.17
N LYS A 48 20.34 -13.24 -8.56
CA LYS A 48 19.27 -13.33 -9.57
C LYS A 48 17.96 -12.69 -9.10
N LEU A 49 17.61 -12.88 -7.83
CA LEU A 49 16.42 -12.27 -7.24
C LEU A 49 16.58 -10.76 -7.13
N GLU A 50 17.74 -10.27 -6.73
CA GLU A 50 18.07 -8.85 -6.66
C GLU A 50 18.02 -8.20 -8.05
N GLN A 51 18.63 -8.85 -9.05
CA GLN A 51 18.56 -8.39 -10.44
C GLN A 51 17.11 -8.32 -10.93
N LYS A 52 16.32 -9.38 -10.73
CA LYS A 52 14.92 -9.40 -11.12
C LYS A 52 14.12 -8.31 -10.42
N THR A 53 14.38 -8.11 -9.12
CA THR A 53 13.73 -7.04 -8.33
C THR A 53 14.08 -5.66 -8.89
N GLN A 54 15.35 -5.45 -9.30
CA GLN A 54 15.78 -4.19 -9.89
C GLN A 54 15.18 -3.95 -11.28
N GLU A 55 15.03 -4.99 -12.08
CA GLU A 55 14.33 -4.95 -13.37
C GLU A 55 12.85 -4.59 -13.17
N ASP A 56 12.18 -5.26 -12.23
CA ASP A 56 10.78 -5.00 -11.89
C ASP A 56 10.58 -3.55 -11.38
N ILE A 57 11.47 -3.05 -10.49
CA ILE A 57 11.44 -1.65 -10.02
C ILE A 57 11.58 -0.68 -11.20
N THR A 58 12.49 -0.97 -12.13
CA THR A 58 12.73 -0.12 -13.30
C THR A 58 11.49 -0.08 -14.20
N GLN A 59 10.87 -1.23 -14.46
CA GLN A 59 9.64 -1.31 -15.25
C GLN A 59 8.47 -0.59 -14.56
N ILE A 60 8.34 -0.73 -13.24
CA ILE A 60 7.31 -0.03 -12.46
C ILE A 60 7.49 1.48 -12.59
N ASN A 61 8.71 2.00 -12.45
CA ASN A 61 8.98 3.43 -12.57
C ASN A 61 8.65 3.96 -13.96
N GLN A 62 9.01 3.23 -15.02
CA GLN A 62 8.66 3.59 -16.41
C GLN A 62 7.14 3.62 -16.62
N ASN A 63 6.42 2.62 -16.09
CA ASN A 63 4.97 2.57 -16.16
C ASN A 63 4.33 3.75 -15.40
N LEU A 64 4.84 4.09 -14.22
CA LEU A 64 4.38 5.24 -13.43
C LEU A 64 4.57 6.55 -14.18
N GLU A 65 5.71 6.75 -14.83
CA GLU A 65 5.95 7.93 -15.68
C GLU A 65 4.97 8.01 -16.84
N GLN A 66 4.71 6.89 -17.53
CA GLN A 66 3.75 6.85 -18.63
C GLN A 66 2.34 7.19 -18.15
N ILE A 67 1.92 6.64 -17.01
CA ILE A 67 0.63 6.94 -16.40
C ILE A 67 0.55 8.44 -16.07
N ASN A 68 1.59 9.03 -15.49
CA ASN A 68 1.62 10.45 -15.17
C ASN A 68 1.53 11.34 -16.41
N ARG A 69 2.19 10.96 -17.52
CA ARG A 69 2.05 11.64 -18.81
C ARG A 69 0.61 11.56 -19.34
N ASN A 70 0.04 10.36 -19.37
CA ASN A 70 -1.33 10.15 -19.83
C ASN A 70 -2.35 10.93 -18.97
N LEU A 71 -2.16 10.94 -17.64
CA LEU A 71 -3.01 11.70 -16.73
C LEU A 71 -2.93 13.20 -16.99
N LYS A 72 -1.73 13.73 -17.28
CA LYS A 72 -1.56 15.14 -17.64
C LYS A 72 -2.32 15.46 -18.93
N GLU A 73 -2.16 14.65 -19.97
CA GLU A 73 -2.84 14.84 -21.25
C GLU A 73 -4.37 14.76 -21.11
N ILE A 74 -4.87 13.80 -20.34
CA ILE A 74 -6.31 13.68 -20.05
C ILE A 74 -6.82 14.92 -19.31
N ARG A 75 -6.09 15.43 -18.32
CA ARG A 75 -6.47 16.65 -17.59
C ARG A 75 -6.52 17.88 -18.49
N GLU A 76 -5.54 18.04 -19.37
CA GLU A 76 -5.53 19.14 -20.35
C GLU A 76 -6.73 19.04 -21.31
N LYS A 77 -7.01 17.83 -21.82
CA LYS A 77 -8.19 17.60 -22.67
C LYS A 77 -9.51 17.87 -21.93
N LEU A 78 -9.60 17.46 -20.66
CA LEU A 78 -10.77 17.72 -19.82
C LEU A 78 -10.95 19.23 -19.60
N TYR A 79 -9.88 19.98 -19.34
CA TYR A 79 -9.96 21.43 -19.19
C TYR A 79 -10.44 22.13 -20.47
N GLU A 80 -9.89 21.77 -21.63
CA GLU A 80 -10.34 22.36 -22.91
C GLU A 80 -11.78 21.95 -23.27
N LEU A 81 -12.18 20.73 -22.94
CA LEU A 81 -13.54 20.25 -23.12
C LEU A 81 -14.52 20.98 -22.18
N GLU A 82 -14.18 21.11 -20.89
CA GLU A 82 -14.96 21.85 -19.90
C GLU A 82 -15.09 23.32 -20.29
N LYS A 83 -14.01 23.95 -20.74
CA LYS A 83 -14.02 25.33 -21.26
C LYS A 83 -14.93 25.46 -22.49
N SER A 84 -14.91 24.49 -23.40
CA SER A 84 -15.76 24.46 -24.59
C SER A 84 -17.24 24.21 -24.25
N ILE A 85 -17.53 23.41 -23.22
CA ILE A 85 -18.88 23.20 -22.69
C ILE A 85 -19.37 24.47 -21.98
N THR A 86 -18.50 25.14 -21.21
CA THR A 86 -18.83 26.35 -20.45
C THR A 86 -19.00 27.58 -21.34
N SER A 87 -18.30 27.65 -22.48
CA SER A 87 -18.50 28.71 -23.48
C SER A 87 -19.80 28.52 -24.29
N GLN A 88 -20.35 27.31 -24.35
CA GLN A 88 -21.63 27.01 -25.00
C GLN A 88 -22.84 27.01 -24.04
N GLN A 89 -22.61 26.85 -22.73
CA GLN A 89 -23.62 26.90 -21.69
C GLN A 89 -23.13 27.87 -20.60
N GLY A 90 -23.57 29.12 -20.67
CA GLY A 90 -23.28 30.14 -19.66
C GLY A 90 -23.96 29.87 -18.31
N TYR A 91 -23.57 28.80 -17.63
CA TYR A 91 -23.90 28.56 -16.22
C TYR A 91 -22.61 28.58 -15.40
N SER A 92 -22.28 29.75 -14.86
CA SER A 92 -21.65 29.78 -13.55
C SER A 92 -22.71 29.26 -12.57
N SER A 93 -22.76 27.92 -12.40
CA SER A 93 -23.76 27.29 -11.53
C SER A 93 -23.56 27.80 -10.11
N SER A 94 -24.58 28.47 -9.57
CA SER A 94 -24.49 29.09 -8.25
C SER A 94 -24.12 28.07 -7.16
N PRO A 95 -23.55 28.51 -6.01
CA PRO A 95 -23.28 27.62 -4.89
C PRO A 95 -24.51 26.79 -4.49
N ASP A 96 -25.70 27.39 -4.57
CA ASP A 96 -26.96 26.74 -4.24
C ASP A 96 -27.33 25.62 -5.22
N GLU A 97 -27.13 25.84 -6.52
CA GLU A 97 -27.39 24.84 -7.55
C GLU A 97 -26.47 23.63 -7.41
N LEU A 98 -25.16 23.86 -7.29
CA LEU A 98 -24.17 22.78 -7.18
C LEU A 98 -24.39 21.94 -5.92
N TYR A 99 -24.62 22.61 -4.79
CA TYR A 99 -24.89 21.92 -3.53
C TYR A 99 -26.23 21.16 -3.57
N SER A 100 -27.29 21.75 -4.13
CA SER A 100 -28.59 21.10 -4.29
C SER A 100 -28.51 19.86 -5.18
N GLN A 101 -27.75 19.92 -6.27
CA GLN A 101 -27.49 18.77 -7.14
C GLN A 101 -26.78 17.65 -6.38
N ALA A 102 -25.73 17.97 -5.62
CA ALA A 102 -25.00 16.99 -4.82
C ALA A 102 -25.90 16.30 -3.78
N LYS A 103 -26.74 17.09 -3.08
CA LYS A 103 -27.75 16.55 -2.16
C LYS A 103 -28.77 15.64 -2.86
N THR A 104 -29.20 16.01 -4.07
CA THR A 104 -30.16 15.21 -4.85
C THR A 104 -29.59 13.84 -5.16
N TYR A 105 -28.34 13.78 -5.64
CA TYR A 105 -27.67 12.49 -5.85
C TYR A 105 -27.53 11.68 -4.56
N TYR A 106 -27.21 12.33 -3.44
CA TYR A 106 -27.11 11.65 -2.15
C TYR A 106 -28.46 11.06 -1.72
N ALA A 107 -29.54 11.84 -1.83
CA ALA A 107 -30.89 11.43 -1.46
C ALA A 107 -31.41 10.27 -2.34
N ASN A 108 -31.05 10.26 -3.63
CA ASN A 108 -31.39 9.20 -4.58
C ASN A 108 -30.56 7.92 -4.39
N GLY A 109 -29.60 7.91 -3.45
CA GLY A 109 -28.69 6.77 -3.26
C GLY A 109 -27.61 6.66 -4.34
N GLU A 110 -27.47 7.66 -5.20
CA GLU A 110 -26.45 7.73 -6.26
C GLU A 110 -25.10 8.19 -5.67
N PHE A 111 -24.61 7.45 -4.67
CA PHE A 111 -23.50 7.86 -3.81
C PHE A 111 -22.21 8.21 -4.56
N ARG A 112 -21.90 7.51 -5.68
CA ARG A 112 -20.73 7.83 -6.51
C ARG A 112 -20.85 9.22 -7.16
N LYS A 113 -22.05 9.55 -7.68
CA LYS A 113 -22.32 10.87 -8.26
C LYS A 113 -22.35 11.94 -7.19
N ALA A 114 -22.93 11.63 -6.03
CA ALA A 114 -22.95 12.54 -4.88
C ALA A 114 -21.53 12.95 -4.46
N ILE A 115 -20.59 12.00 -4.36
CA ILE A 115 -19.20 12.29 -3.98
C ILE A 115 -18.56 13.29 -4.96
N LEU A 116 -18.74 13.08 -6.27
CA LEU A 116 -18.18 13.95 -7.30
C LEU A 116 -18.85 15.33 -7.30
N ALA A 117 -20.16 15.40 -7.12
CA ALA A 117 -20.90 16.66 -7.08
C ALA A 117 -20.54 17.49 -5.83
N PHE A 118 -20.41 16.86 -4.67
CA PHE A 118 -19.89 17.54 -3.47
C PHE A 118 -18.46 17.99 -3.66
N GLN A 119 -17.60 17.20 -4.32
CA GLN A 119 -16.22 17.61 -4.62
C GLN A 119 -16.20 18.87 -5.49
N ARG A 120 -17.00 18.89 -6.56
CA ARG A 120 -17.12 20.06 -7.44
C ARG A 120 -17.58 21.30 -6.69
N PHE A 121 -18.55 21.16 -5.77
CA PHE A 121 -18.99 22.27 -4.92
C PHE A 121 -17.85 22.80 -4.04
N ILE A 122 -17.08 21.92 -3.39
CA ILE A 122 -15.93 22.29 -2.56
C ILE A 122 -14.86 23.01 -3.39
N ASP A 123 -14.57 22.50 -4.59
CA ASP A 123 -13.52 23.07 -5.46
C ASP A 123 -13.91 24.44 -6.01
N MET A 124 -15.19 24.67 -6.31
CA MET A 124 -15.69 25.93 -6.86
C MET A 124 -15.99 26.98 -5.77
N TYR A 125 -16.40 26.54 -4.58
CA TYR A 125 -16.84 27.41 -3.48
C TYR A 125 -16.23 26.98 -2.15
N PRO A 126 -14.89 27.03 -2.01
CA PRO A 126 -14.18 26.50 -0.83
C PRO A 126 -14.49 27.23 0.48
N ASP A 127 -14.97 28.48 0.40
CA ASP A 127 -15.32 29.32 1.55
C ASP A 127 -16.81 29.27 1.92
N ASP A 128 -17.63 28.49 1.20
CA ASP A 128 -19.05 28.37 1.50
C ASP A 128 -19.27 27.61 2.83
N ARG A 129 -20.20 28.10 3.65
CA ARG A 129 -20.55 27.52 4.96
C ARG A 129 -20.95 26.04 4.91
N ARG A 130 -21.31 25.50 3.74
CA ARG A 130 -21.73 24.11 3.52
C ARG A 130 -20.59 23.17 3.13
N VAL A 131 -19.36 23.67 3.02
CA VAL A 131 -18.18 22.84 2.73
C VAL A 131 -17.94 21.77 3.80
N PRO A 132 -18.06 22.04 5.12
CA PRO A 132 -17.94 20.99 6.14
C PRO A 132 -18.96 19.85 5.93
N GLU A 133 -20.22 20.19 5.64
CA GLU A 133 -21.26 19.20 5.34
C GLU A 133 -20.96 18.41 4.08
N SER A 134 -20.41 19.06 3.06
CA SER A 134 -20.06 18.39 1.80
C SER A 134 -18.99 17.31 2.02
N TYR A 135 -17.94 17.61 2.79
CA TYR A 135 -16.94 16.61 3.20
C TYR A 135 -17.57 15.46 4.01
N LEU A 136 -18.46 15.78 4.96
CA LEU A 136 -19.16 14.77 5.75
C LEU A 136 -19.99 13.84 4.85
N LYS A 137 -20.76 14.40 3.91
CA LYS A 137 -21.60 13.64 2.99
C LYS A 137 -20.76 12.78 2.04
N GLN A 138 -19.57 13.21 1.64
CA GLN A 138 -18.64 12.36 0.87
C GLN A 138 -18.20 11.14 1.68
N GLY A 139 -17.75 11.33 2.93
CA GLY A 139 -17.39 10.22 3.81
C GLY A 139 -18.55 9.26 4.08
N LEU A 140 -19.74 9.80 4.36
CA LEU A 140 -20.96 8.98 4.56
C LEU A 140 -21.36 8.22 3.28
N SER A 141 -21.20 8.83 2.10
CA SER A 141 -21.45 8.16 0.82
C SER A 141 -20.52 6.97 0.61
N LEU A 142 -19.26 7.09 1.02
CA LEU A 142 -18.28 6.00 0.95
C LEU A 142 -18.61 4.86 1.91
N ILE A 143 -19.07 5.17 3.13
CA ILE A 143 -19.61 4.15 4.05
C ILE A 143 -20.78 3.40 3.39
N LYS A 144 -21.73 4.11 2.77
CA LYS A 144 -22.86 3.46 2.06
C LYS A 144 -22.42 2.57 0.90
N LEU A 145 -21.26 2.85 0.30
CA LEU A 145 -20.62 2.03 -0.71
C LEU A 145 -19.72 0.91 -0.14
N ARG A 146 -19.70 0.72 1.19
CA ARG A 146 -18.81 -0.21 1.92
C ARG A 146 -17.32 0.06 1.70
N ARG A 147 -16.96 1.30 1.39
CA ARG A 147 -15.58 1.77 1.18
C ARG A 147 -15.07 2.49 2.42
N ASN A 148 -15.08 1.81 3.56
CA ASN A 148 -14.76 2.41 4.87
C ASN A 148 -13.35 3.01 4.91
N LYS A 149 -12.35 2.33 4.32
CA LYS A 149 -10.97 2.85 4.24
C LYS A 149 -10.88 4.19 3.51
N ASP A 150 -11.67 4.37 2.45
CA ASP A 150 -11.69 5.61 1.68
C ASP A 150 -12.47 6.71 2.42
N ALA A 151 -13.52 6.34 3.17
CA ALA A 151 -14.29 7.28 3.99
C ALA A 151 -13.42 7.99 5.03
N VAL A 152 -12.41 7.28 5.58
CA VAL A 152 -11.46 7.82 6.57
C VAL A 152 -10.77 9.08 6.06
N PHE A 153 -10.39 9.12 4.78
CA PHE A 153 -9.71 10.28 4.19
C PHE A 153 -10.55 11.56 4.30
N PHE A 154 -11.83 11.48 3.95
CA PHE A 154 -12.74 12.64 3.96
C PHE A 154 -13.07 13.09 5.39
N PHE A 155 -13.24 12.15 6.33
CA PHE A 155 -13.47 12.49 7.73
C PHE A 155 -12.25 13.15 8.38
N ARG A 156 -11.03 12.67 8.10
CA ARG A 156 -9.80 13.31 8.58
C ARG A 156 -9.63 14.70 7.99
N THR A 157 -9.80 14.84 6.68
CA THR A 157 -9.74 16.15 6.00
C THR A 157 -10.74 17.15 6.61
N LEU A 158 -11.97 16.71 6.89
CA LEU A 158 -12.99 17.52 7.55
C LEU A 158 -12.55 17.97 8.94
N MET A 159 -12.05 17.05 9.76
CA MET A 159 -11.59 17.36 11.12
C MET A 159 -10.35 18.26 11.14
N GLU A 160 -9.47 18.16 10.14
CA GLU A 160 -8.29 19.00 10.01
C GLU A 160 -8.64 20.42 9.55
N LYS A 161 -9.53 20.54 8.57
CA LYS A 161 -9.89 21.85 7.98
C LYS A 161 -10.95 22.59 8.80
N PHE A 162 -11.88 21.88 9.44
CA PHE A 162 -13.02 22.45 10.15
C PHE A 162 -13.17 21.83 11.55
N PRO A 163 -12.15 21.91 12.42
CA PRO A 163 -12.12 21.18 13.70
C PRO A 163 -13.29 21.49 14.64
N GLU A 164 -13.82 22.72 14.58
CA GLU A 164 -14.89 23.19 15.47
C GLU A 164 -16.31 22.96 14.92
N SER A 165 -16.45 22.45 13.69
CA SER A 165 -17.78 22.24 13.09
C SER A 165 -18.53 21.07 13.72
N GLU A 166 -19.87 21.13 13.69
CA GLU A 166 -20.71 20.00 14.12
C GLU A 166 -20.43 18.76 13.25
N GLU A 167 -20.14 18.97 11.96
CA GLU A 167 -19.79 17.90 11.04
C GLU A 167 -18.49 17.19 11.42
N ALA A 168 -17.48 17.93 11.92
CA ALA A 168 -16.25 17.33 12.41
C ALA A 168 -16.48 16.49 13.68
N LYS A 169 -17.43 16.86 14.54
CA LYS A 169 -17.85 16.02 15.67
C LYS A 169 -18.45 14.70 15.18
N ILE A 170 -19.36 14.76 14.22
CA ILE A 170 -19.96 13.55 13.61
C ILE A 170 -18.88 12.69 12.93
N ALA A 171 -17.93 13.31 12.23
CA ALA A 171 -16.83 12.61 11.57
C ALA A 171 -15.95 11.82 12.57
N ARG A 172 -15.66 12.40 13.74
CA ARG A 172 -14.95 11.69 14.82
C ARG A 172 -15.68 10.44 15.30
N GLU A 173 -17.00 10.54 15.47
CA GLU A 173 -17.82 9.40 15.89
C GLU A 173 -17.79 8.30 14.83
N LYS A 174 -17.95 8.67 13.55
CA LYS A 174 -17.91 7.72 12.43
C LYS A 174 -16.55 7.03 12.28
N LEU A 175 -15.44 7.73 12.51
CA LEU A 175 -14.11 7.12 12.52
C LEU A 175 -13.96 6.06 13.61
N LYS A 176 -14.44 6.35 14.83
CA LYS A 176 -14.42 5.39 15.95
C LYS A 176 -15.26 4.14 15.65
N GLU A 177 -16.39 4.29 14.95
CA GLU A 177 -17.19 3.15 14.49
C GLU A 177 -16.39 2.27 13.50
N ILE A 178 -15.78 2.88 12.48
CA ILE A 178 -14.99 2.17 11.46
C ILE A 178 -13.81 1.41 12.10
N GLU A 179 -13.11 2.01 13.05
CA GLU A 179 -11.96 1.39 13.74
C GLU A 179 -12.35 0.17 14.57
N LYS A 180 -13.57 0.14 15.13
CA LYS A 180 -14.07 -1.02 15.88
C LYS A 180 -14.49 -2.19 14.99
N GLU A 181 -14.83 -1.91 13.74
CA GLU A 181 -15.27 -2.90 12.75
C GLU A 181 -14.11 -3.47 11.91
N SER A 182 -12.90 -2.91 12.07
CA SER A 182 -11.68 -3.29 11.33
C SER A 182 -10.84 -4.31 12.07
#